data_AF-A0A835P7V1-F1
#
_entry.id   AF-A0A835P7V1-F1
#
_cell.length_a   1.000
_cell.length_b   1.000
_cell.length_c   1.000
_cell.angle_alpha   90.00
_cell.angle_beta   90.00
_cell.angle_gamma   90.00
#
_symmetry.space_group_name_H-M   'P 1'
#
loop_
_entity.id
_entity.type
_entity.pdbx_description
1 polymer ?
#
loop_
_entity_poly.entity_id
_entity_poly.type
_entity_poly.pdbx_seq_one_letter_code
_entity_poly.pdbx_strand_id
1 'polypeptide(L)'
;MSSSGLTLNTPGDLAISLGTSDTVFGITTELKPSLEGHVFPNPVDPECYMVMLVYKNGSLTREDIRNRCAERSWEVFNKLLESTTALNDGKLGFYYKEHEILPPMPVGFHRYVINNFESNSVEDMKEQEVKEFNVASEVRAIIEGQFLSMRGHAERFGMPSPPRRIIATGGASSNKSILKEIAAIFGCPVYTVQRPDSASLGAALRAAHGWLCHKEGSFVPMSRLYEDKLERTSLKAKLAMPAGDKELKLHSKYTSLMKKRIQIEKSLVEKLGRVKD
;
A
#
# COMPACT_ATOMS: atom_id res chain seq x y z
N MET A 1 -15.30 -9.05 2.06
CA MET A 1 -16.05 -9.24 0.80
C MET A 1 -15.18 -8.96 -0.42
N SER A 2 -14.56 -7.78 -0.54
CA SER A 2 -13.65 -7.47 -1.66
C SER A 2 -12.37 -8.32 -1.71
N SER A 3 -11.82 -8.69 -0.54
CA SER A 3 -10.64 -9.58 -0.45
C SER A 3 -10.82 -10.92 -1.17
N SER A 4 -11.99 -11.54 -1.03
CA SER A 4 -12.35 -12.80 -1.68
C SER A 4 -12.45 -12.62 -3.21
N GLY A 5 -12.97 -11.48 -3.66
CA GLY A 5 -13.03 -11.13 -5.09
C GLY A 5 -11.68 -10.74 -5.69
N LEU A 6 -10.72 -10.32 -4.86
CA LEU A 6 -9.33 -10.05 -5.24
C LEU A 6 -8.43 -11.29 -5.16
N THR A 7 -9.00 -12.47 -4.86
CA THR A 7 -8.28 -13.75 -4.72
C THR A 7 -7.08 -13.69 -3.77
N LEU A 8 -7.16 -12.84 -2.74
CA LEU A 8 -6.26 -12.90 -1.59
C LEU A 8 -6.59 -14.19 -0.83
N ASN A 9 -5.78 -15.21 -1.03
CA ASN A 9 -6.01 -16.54 -0.45
C ASN A 9 -4.77 -17.18 0.16
N THR A 10 -3.60 -16.55 0.03
CA THR A 10 -2.35 -17.09 0.56
C THR A 10 -1.73 -16.09 1.53
N PRO A 11 -1.28 -16.54 2.72
CA PRO A 11 -0.45 -15.72 3.60
C PRO A 11 0.72 -15.09 2.83
N GLY A 12 0.95 -13.80 3.07
CA GLY A 12 1.97 -13.01 2.37
C GLY A 12 1.54 -12.38 1.05
N ASP A 13 0.30 -12.59 0.58
CA ASP A 13 -0.30 -11.71 -0.41
C ASP A 13 -0.79 -10.41 0.25
N LEU A 14 -0.56 -9.28 -0.41
CA LEU A 14 -1.15 -7.98 -0.06
C LEU A 14 -2.01 -7.46 -1.21
N ALA A 15 -3.05 -6.69 -0.91
CA ALA A 15 -3.73 -5.86 -1.89
C ALA A 15 -3.71 -4.40 -1.48
N ILE A 16 -3.57 -3.51 -2.47
CA ILE A 16 -3.64 -2.07 -2.28
C ILE A 16 -4.75 -1.53 -3.19
N SER A 17 -5.81 -1.02 -2.56
CA SER A 17 -6.88 -0.31 -3.25
C SER A 17 -6.55 1.18 -3.28
N LEU A 18 -6.38 1.74 -4.48
CA LEU A 18 -5.98 3.12 -4.72
C LEU A 18 -7.20 3.95 -5.16
N GLY A 19 -7.94 4.47 -4.19
CA GLY A 19 -9.20 5.20 -4.38
C GLY A 19 -9.18 6.60 -3.77
N THR A 20 -10.36 7.18 -3.55
CA THR A 20 -10.52 8.44 -2.80
C THR A 20 -9.81 8.38 -1.45
N SER A 21 -10.01 7.25 -0.77
CA SER A 21 -9.18 6.77 0.33
C SER A 21 -8.43 5.53 -0.18
N ASP A 22 -7.21 5.34 0.32
CA ASP A 22 -6.43 4.15 0.00
C ASP A 22 -6.64 3.09 1.09
N THR A 23 -6.57 1.81 0.73
CA THR A 23 -6.71 0.71 1.68
C THR A 23 -5.73 -0.40 1.39
N VAL A 24 -5.00 -0.83 2.41
CA VAL A 24 -4.15 -2.03 2.34
C VAL A 24 -4.90 -3.19 2.99
N PHE A 25 -4.99 -4.31 2.28
CA PHE A 25 -5.50 -5.58 2.77
C PHE A 25 -4.35 -6.58 2.86
N GLY A 26 -4.29 -7.33 3.95
CA GLY A 26 -3.32 -8.40 4.12
C GLY A 26 -3.92 -9.61 4.83
N ILE A 27 -3.28 -10.76 4.68
CA ILE A 27 -3.64 -12.00 5.36
C ILE A 27 -2.50 -12.38 6.31
N THR A 28 -2.84 -12.65 7.56
CA THR A 28 -1.91 -13.14 8.59
C THR A 28 -2.53 -14.28 9.38
N THR A 29 -1.68 -15.13 9.94
CA THR A 29 -2.06 -16.13 10.95
C THR A 29 -1.96 -15.58 12.37
N GLU A 30 -1.38 -14.40 12.56
CA GLU A 30 -1.17 -13.78 13.88
C GLU A 30 -2.27 -12.77 14.22
N LEU A 31 -2.95 -12.97 15.34
CA LEU A 31 -3.89 -12.00 15.89
C LEU A 31 -3.16 -10.97 16.77
N LYS A 32 -2.88 -9.79 16.22
CA LYS A 32 -2.28 -8.66 16.95
C LYS A 32 -3.16 -7.40 16.85
N PRO A 33 -4.23 -7.30 17.68
CA PRO A 33 -5.06 -6.10 17.73
C PRO A 33 -4.25 -4.88 18.20
N SER A 34 -4.56 -3.71 17.65
CA SER A 34 -3.92 -2.43 17.99
C SER A 34 -4.96 -1.32 18.05
N LEU A 35 -4.58 -0.16 18.60
CA LEU A 35 -5.38 1.08 18.50
C LEU A 35 -5.42 1.63 17.08
N GLU A 36 -4.53 1.15 16.23
CA GLU A 36 -4.45 1.46 14.80
C GLU A 36 -4.89 0.24 13.97
N GLY A 37 -5.37 0.47 12.75
CA GLY A 37 -5.75 -0.60 11.82
C GLY A 37 -6.91 -1.47 12.31
N HIS A 38 -7.30 -2.44 11.49
CA HIS A 38 -8.36 -3.38 11.83
C HIS A 38 -7.92 -4.81 11.51
N VAL A 39 -8.14 -5.73 12.45
CA VAL A 39 -7.93 -7.17 12.27
C VAL A 39 -9.27 -7.87 12.40
N PHE A 40 -9.66 -8.62 11.36
CA PHE A 40 -10.93 -9.34 11.29
C PHE A 40 -10.66 -10.85 11.09
N PRO A 41 -11.58 -11.73 11.51
CA PRO A 41 -11.58 -13.11 11.02
C PRO A 41 -11.57 -13.13 9.49
N ASN A 42 -10.75 -13.98 8.88
CA ASN A 42 -10.70 -14.06 7.42
C ASN A 42 -12.02 -14.69 6.90
N PRO A 43 -12.72 -14.07 5.93
CA PRO A 43 -14.01 -14.53 5.43
C PRO A 43 -13.94 -15.77 4.52
N VAL A 44 -12.73 -16.29 4.28
CA VAL A 44 -12.42 -17.39 3.36
C VAL A 44 -11.73 -18.55 4.05
N ASP A 45 -10.79 -18.27 4.95
CA ASP A 45 -10.00 -19.28 5.67
C ASP A 45 -10.15 -19.08 7.18
N PRO A 46 -10.79 -20.02 7.92
CA PRO A 46 -11.03 -19.87 9.35
C PRO A 46 -9.75 -19.86 10.19
N GLU A 47 -8.63 -20.35 9.67
CA GLU A 47 -7.35 -20.42 10.39
C GLU A 47 -6.54 -19.11 10.28
N CYS A 48 -7.03 -18.14 9.51
CA CYS A 48 -6.34 -16.88 9.25
C CYS A 48 -7.18 -15.65 9.63
N TYR A 49 -6.49 -14.51 9.70
CA TYR A 49 -7.07 -13.19 9.90
C TYR A 49 -6.80 -12.29 8.69
N MET A 50 -7.67 -11.31 8.51
CA MET A 50 -7.50 -10.23 7.55
C MET A 50 -7.13 -8.94 8.28
N VAL A 51 -6.05 -8.31 7.83
CA VAL A 51 -5.68 -6.96 8.25
C VAL A 51 -6.20 -5.98 7.21
N MET A 52 -6.80 -4.88 7.68
CA MET A 52 -7.25 -3.76 6.86
C MET A 52 -6.70 -2.45 7.42
N LEU A 53 -5.90 -1.75 6.63
CA LEU A 53 -5.32 -0.44 6.96
C LEU A 53 -5.91 0.60 6.05
N VAL A 54 -6.50 1.66 6.61
CA VAL A 54 -7.26 2.66 5.85
C VAL A 54 -6.57 4.01 5.95
N TYR A 55 -6.41 4.66 4.81
CA TYR A 55 -5.78 5.98 4.67
C TYR A 55 -6.79 6.92 4.04
N LYS A 56 -7.13 7.99 4.75
CA LYS A 56 -8.07 9.00 4.29
C LYS A 56 -7.54 9.75 3.06
N ASN A 57 -6.25 10.09 3.07
CA ASN A 57 -5.60 10.93 2.06
C ASN A 57 -5.08 10.11 0.88
N GLY A 58 -5.98 9.61 0.03
CA GLY A 58 -5.66 8.82 -1.16
C GLY A 58 -5.55 9.65 -2.45
N SER A 59 -6.45 9.40 -3.40
CA SER A 59 -6.41 9.98 -4.75
C SER A 59 -6.57 11.50 -4.77
N LEU A 60 -7.40 12.07 -3.90
CA LEU A 60 -7.62 13.52 -3.85
C LEU A 60 -6.37 14.29 -3.41
N THR A 61 -5.51 13.66 -2.62
CA THR A 61 -4.21 14.23 -2.22
C THR A 61 -3.20 14.14 -3.36
N ARG A 62 -3.15 13.01 -4.08
CA ARG A 62 -2.34 12.89 -5.32
C ARG A 62 -2.79 13.88 -6.38
N GLU A 63 -4.10 14.05 -6.55
CA GLU A 63 -4.70 15.00 -7.48
C GLU A 63 -4.36 16.45 -7.12
N ASP A 64 -4.36 16.78 -5.83
CA ASP A 64 -3.98 18.09 -5.34
C ASP A 64 -2.52 18.43 -5.69
N ILE A 65 -1.60 17.49 -5.50
CA ILE A 65 -0.19 17.64 -5.92
C ILE A 65 -0.09 17.74 -7.44
N ARG A 66 -0.79 16.89 -8.20
CA ARG A 66 -0.85 17.00 -9.67
C ARG A 66 -1.31 18.38 -10.12
N ASN A 67 -2.33 18.94 -9.47
CA ASN A 67 -2.87 20.24 -9.84
C ASN A 67 -1.88 21.37 -9.57
N ARG A 68 -1.11 21.29 -8.47
CA ARG A 68 -0.12 22.31 -8.09
C ARG A 68 1.20 22.18 -8.84
N CYS A 69 1.62 20.96 -9.16
CA CYS A 69 2.98 20.67 -9.62
C CYS A 69 3.06 20.18 -11.07
N ALA A 70 1.95 19.75 -11.67
CA ALA A 70 1.96 19.04 -12.95
C ALA A 70 0.87 19.49 -13.92
N GLU A 71 0.55 20.79 -13.92
CA GLU A 71 -0.39 21.39 -14.88
C GLU A 71 -1.76 20.67 -14.94
N ARG A 72 -2.17 20.04 -13.83
CA ARG A 72 -3.39 19.23 -13.72
C ARG A 72 -3.42 18.01 -14.67
N SER A 73 -2.27 17.59 -15.21
CA SER A 73 -2.10 16.45 -16.12
C SER A 73 -1.40 15.28 -15.44
N TRP A 74 -1.97 14.08 -15.57
CA TRP A 74 -1.32 12.85 -15.09
C TRP A 74 -0.11 12.47 -15.94
N GLU A 75 -0.10 12.85 -17.22
CA GLU A 75 1.03 12.66 -18.13
C GLU A 75 2.25 13.47 -17.68
N VAL A 76 2.04 14.75 -17.34
CA VAL A 76 3.11 15.61 -16.78
C VAL A 76 3.55 15.08 -15.41
N PHE A 77 2.62 14.66 -14.57
CA PHE A 77 2.92 14.07 -13.26
C PHE A 77 3.82 12.83 -13.42
N ASN A 78 3.50 11.94 -14.36
CA ASN A 78 4.28 10.74 -14.62
C ASN A 78 5.69 11.08 -15.13
N LYS A 79 5.83 12.07 -16.03
CA LYS A 79 7.15 12.53 -16.50
C LYS A 79 8.01 13.06 -15.36
N LEU A 80 7.43 13.83 -14.42
CA LEU A 80 8.14 14.33 -13.24
C LEU A 80 8.52 13.22 -12.26
N LEU A 81 7.64 12.22 -12.07
CA LEU A 81 7.94 11.04 -11.25
C LEU A 81 9.05 10.18 -11.85
N GLU A 82 9.11 10.08 -13.18
CA GLU A 82 10.09 9.27 -13.91
C GLU A 82 11.44 9.98 -14.09
N SER A 83 11.45 11.32 -14.09
CA SER A 83 12.69 12.11 -14.18
C SER A 83 13.43 12.22 -12.84
N THR A 84 12.79 11.85 -11.74
CA THR A 84 13.40 11.83 -10.40
C THR A 84 14.02 10.49 -10.07
N THR A 85 15.13 10.54 -9.35
CA THR A 85 15.80 9.36 -8.80
C THR A 85 14.98 8.73 -7.67
N ALA A 86 15.04 7.41 -7.56
CA ALA A 86 14.46 6.69 -6.43
C ALA A 86 15.03 7.23 -5.10
N LEU A 87 14.22 7.20 -4.04
CA LEU A 87 14.51 7.79 -2.71
C LEU A 87 14.48 9.33 -2.69
N ASN A 88 14.22 9.98 -3.83
CA ASN A 88 14.04 11.43 -3.96
C ASN A 88 15.20 12.27 -3.39
N ASP A 89 16.42 11.74 -3.43
CA ASP A 89 17.61 12.27 -2.76
C ASP A 89 17.38 12.53 -1.25
N GLY A 90 16.72 11.60 -0.57
CA GLY A 90 16.41 11.67 0.85
C GLY A 90 15.25 12.59 1.22
N LYS A 91 14.48 13.10 0.24
CA LYS A 91 13.35 14.00 0.52
C LYS A 91 12.07 13.22 0.82
N LEU A 92 11.60 13.30 2.05
CA LEU A 92 10.38 12.67 2.54
C LEU A 92 9.26 13.70 2.73
N GLY A 93 8.08 13.38 2.21
CA GLY A 93 6.87 14.20 2.39
C GLY A 93 5.74 13.45 3.08
N PHE A 94 5.00 14.19 3.90
CA PHE A 94 3.80 13.75 4.62
C PHE A 94 2.67 14.69 4.23
N TYR A 95 1.64 14.18 3.54
CA TYR A 95 0.63 15.00 2.90
C TYR A 95 -0.78 14.67 3.41
N TYR A 96 -1.20 15.36 4.47
CA TYR A 96 -2.52 15.19 5.07
C TYR A 96 -3.42 16.37 4.69
N LYS A 97 -4.19 16.21 3.61
CA LYS A 97 -5.16 17.22 3.12
C LYS A 97 -6.42 17.23 3.98
N GLU A 98 -6.79 16.07 4.48
CA GLU A 98 -7.81 15.85 5.50
C GLU A 98 -7.18 15.19 6.73
N HIS A 99 -7.91 15.17 7.85
CA HIS A 99 -7.50 14.42 9.04
C HIS A 99 -7.25 12.95 8.65
N GLU A 100 -6.03 12.49 8.88
CA GLU A 100 -5.62 11.14 8.54
C GLU A 100 -6.12 10.14 9.59
N ILE A 101 -6.41 8.93 9.13
CA ILE A 101 -6.82 7.81 9.98
C ILE A 101 -5.59 7.08 10.50
N LEU A 102 -4.64 6.78 9.60
CA LEU A 102 -3.43 6.03 9.92
C LEU A 102 -2.19 6.71 9.31
N PRO A 103 -1.33 7.33 10.14
CA PRO A 103 -1.53 7.61 11.57
C PRO A 103 -2.63 8.65 11.83
N PRO A 104 -3.14 8.80 13.07
CA PRO A 104 -4.12 9.82 13.43
C PRO A 104 -3.49 11.22 13.46
N MET A 105 -3.35 11.83 12.28
CA MET A 105 -2.70 13.13 12.07
C MET A 105 -3.71 14.21 11.68
N PRO A 106 -3.56 15.45 12.19
CA PRO A 106 -4.36 16.58 11.71
C PRO A 106 -3.98 16.98 10.28
N VAL A 107 -4.79 17.87 9.69
CA VAL A 107 -4.51 18.47 8.38
C VAL A 107 -3.16 19.21 8.43
N GLY A 108 -2.28 18.92 7.48
CA GLY A 108 -0.95 19.51 7.41
C GLY A 108 -0.04 18.80 6.40
N PHE A 109 0.87 19.58 5.81
CA PHE A 109 1.95 19.05 4.98
C PHE A 109 3.29 19.23 5.70
N HIS A 110 4.04 18.15 5.84
CA HIS A 110 5.36 18.14 6.47
C HIS A 110 6.38 17.60 5.50
N ARG A 111 7.57 18.21 5.48
CA ARG A 111 8.62 17.90 4.52
C ARG A 111 9.95 17.83 5.24
N TYR A 112 10.69 16.77 4.96
CA TYR A 112 11.99 16.53 5.57
C TYR A 112 13.01 16.17 4.50
N VAL A 113 14.22 16.71 4.63
CA VAL A 113 15.40 16.25 3.92
C VAL A 113 16.18 15.36 4.88
N ILE A 114 16.46 14.13 4.47
CA ILE A 114 17.24 13.18 5.24
C ILE A 114 18.68 13.22 4.76
N ASN A 115 19.55 13.81 5.58
CA ASN A 115 20.99 13.74 5.37
C ASN A 115 21.49 12.32 5.65
N ASN A 116 22.46 11.84 4.86
CA ASN A 116 22.96 10.47 4.91
C ASN A 116 21.88 9.39 4.70
N PHE A 117 20.86 9.66 3.86
CA PHE A 117 19.77 8.73 3.57
C PHE A 117 20.22 7.39 2.94
N GLU A 118 21.44 7.33 2.42
CA GLU A 118 22.05 6.09 1.91
C GLU A 118 22.66 5.20 3.01
N SER A 119 22.73 5.68 4.26
CA SER A 119 23.20 4.87 5.37
C SER A 119 22.26 3.68 5.61
N ASN A 120 22.82 2.55 6.04
CA ASN A 120 22.04 1.41 6.51
C ASN A 120 21.62 1.53 7.98
N SER A 121 22.12 2.55 8.68
CA SER A 121 21.82 2.88 10.08
C SER A 121 20.84 4.05 10.13
N VAL A 122 19.72 3.88 10.82
CA VAL A 122 18.69 4.92 10.96
C VAL A 122 19.17 6.04 11.88
N GLU A 123 20.04 5.71 12.82
CA GLU A 123 20.66 6.61 13.80
C GLU A 123 21.59 7.64 13.12
N ASP A 124 22.23 7.25 12.00
CA ASP A 124 23.10 8.13 11.23
C ASP A 124 22.32 9.09 10.31
N MET A 125 21.03 8.79 10.07
CA MET A 125 20.15 9.60 9.25
C MET A 125 19.64 10.80 10.05
N LYS A 126 20.05 12.00 9.65
CA LYS A 126 19.60 13.25 10.28
C LYS A 126 18.52 13.91 9.44
N GLU A 127 17.33 14.04 10.01
CA GLU A 127 16.22 14.74 9.42
C GLU A 127 16.34 16.26 9.60
N GLN A 128 16.01 17.00 8.56
CA GLN A 128 15.86 18.44 8.58
C GLN A 128 14.51 18.82 8.00
N GLU A 129 13.67 19.48 8.78
CA GLU A 129 12.40 20.01 8.29
C GLU A 129 12.64 21.15 7.30
N VAL A 130 11.91 21.16 6.18
CA VAL A 130 11.97 22.20 5.15
C VAL A 130 10.56 22.66 4.79
N LYS A 131 10.44 23.86 4.23
CA LYS A 131 9.12 24.43 3.89
C LYS A 131 8.54 23.85 2.60
N GLU A 132 9.39 23.63 1.60
CA GLU A 132 9.01 23.25 0.25
C GLU A 132 10.09 22.40 -0.43
N PHE A 133 9.69 21.57 -1.38
CA PHE A 133 10.59 20.96 -2.35
C PHE A 133 10.41 21.60 -3.73
N ASN A 134 11.35 21.31 -4.63
CA ASN A 134 11.12 21.58 -6.04
C ASN A 134 9.95 20.71 -6.58
N VAL A 135 9.38 21.14 -7.71
CA VAL A 135 8.19 20.53 -8.34
C VAL A 135 8.31 19.02 -8.55
N ALA A 136 9.45 18.55 -9.08
CA ALA A 136 9.63 17.13 -9.37
C ALA A 136 9.76 16.31 -8.07
N SER A 137 10.45 16.87 -7.07
CA SER A 137 10.57 16.26 -5.75
C SER A 137 9.26 16.23 -4.97
N GLU A 138 8.35 17.19 -5.13
CA GLU A 138 6.99 17.11 -4.55
C GLU A 138 6.21 15.93 -5.12
N VAL A 139 6.25 15.76 -6.46
CA VAL A 139 5.56 14.67 -7.15
C VAL A 139 6.05 13.30 -6.68
N ARG A 140 7.37 13.13 -6.53
CA ARG A 140 7.92 11.87 -5.99
C ARG A 140 7.61 11.71 -4.51
N ALA A 141 7.72 12.76 -3.70
CA ALA A 141 7.51 12.71 -2.26
C ALA A 141 6.09 12.27 -1.89
N ILE A 142 5.05 12.68 -2.62
CA ILE A 142 3.67 12.20 -2.35
C ILE A 142 3.53 10.70 -2.61
N ILE A 143 4.13 10.18 -3.69
CA ILE A 143 4.02 8.77 -4.06
C ILE A 143 4.84 7.88 -3.12
N GLU A 144 6.13 8.19 -2.95
CA GLU A 144 6.98 7.46 -2.02
C GLU A 144 6.48 7.57 -0.58
N GLY A 145 6.07 8.76 -0.15
CA GLY A 145 5.55 9.00 1.20
C GLY A 145 4.33 8.15 1.54
N GLN A 146 3.37 8.04 0.61
CA GLN A 146 2.19 7.19 0.78
C GLN A 146 2.57 5.70 0.86
N PHE A 147 3.41 5.21 -0.05
CA PHE A 147 3.74 3.78 -0.10
C PHE A 147 4.71 3.33 1.00
N LEU A 148 5.64 4.18 1.43
CA LEU A 148 6.46 3.93 2.60
C LEU A 148 5.61 3.89 3.87
N SER A 149 4.57 4.72 3.98
CA SER A 149 3.56 4.65 5.05
C SER A 149 2.87 3.30 5.06
N MET A 150 2.27 2.94 3.92
CA MET A 150 1.55 1.68 3.74
C MET A 150 2.41 0.47 4.09
N ARG A 151 3.65 0.45 3.63
CA ARG A 151 4.61 -0.61 3.92
C ARG A 151 4.96 -0.69 5.40
N GLY A 152 5.36 0.42 6.01
CA GLY A 152 5.77 0.44 7.42
C GLY A 152 4.65 0.03 8.36
N HIS A 153 3.41 0.45 8.08
CA HIS A 153 2.25 -0.03 8.82
C HIS A 153 1.97 -1.51 8.53
N ALA A 154 2.01 -1.98 7.29
CA ALA A 154 1.82 -3.39 6.98
C ALA A 154 2.81 -4.29 7.75
N GLU A 155 4.11 -3.93 7.79
CA GLU A 155 5.13 -4.63 8.57
C GLU A 155 4.81 -4.62 10.08
N ARG A 156 4.33 -3.49 10.62
CA ARG A 156 3.89 -3.36 12.03
C ARG A 156 2.76 -4.34 12.37
N PHE A 157 1.88 -4.65 11.42
CA PHE A 157 0.80 -5.63 11.56
C PHE A 157 1.21 -7.07 11.18
N GLY A 158 2.51 -7.35 11.08
CA GLY A 158 3.03 -8.70 10.85
C GLY A 158 2.96 -9.16 9.39
N MET A 159 2.73 -8.26 8.44
CA MET A 159 2.85 -8.61 7.02
C MET A 159 4.32 -8.84 6.66
N PRO A 160 4.63 -9.83 5.79
CA PRO A 160 6.00 -10.07 5.36
C PRO A 160 6.56 -8.92 4.54
N SER A 161 7.87 -8.72 4.65
CA SER A 161 8.64 -7.78 3.84
C SER A 161 9.89 -8.46 3.27
N PRO A 162 10.01 -8.61 1.93
CA PRO A 162 8.99 -8.28 0.93
C PRO A 162 7.78 -9.23 1.02
N PRO A 163 6.57 -8.77 0.66
CA PRO A 163 5.43 -9.67 0.48
C PRO A 163 5.62 -10.54 -0.77
N ARG A 164 4.82 -11.60 -0.90
CA ARG A 164 4.91 -12.51 -2.05
C ARG A 164 4.53 -11.82 -3.37
N ARG A 165 3.46 -11.03 -3.33
CA ARG A 165 2.97 -10.18 -4.42
C ARG A 165 2.04 -9.11 -3.87
N ILE A 166 1.86 -8.04 -4.65
CA ILE A 166 0.82 -7.04 -4.41
C ILE A 166 -0.23 -7.11 -5.51
N ILE A 167 -1.50 -7.05 -5.12
CA ILE A 167 -2.64 -6.87 -6.01
C ILE A 167 -3.12 -5.43 -5.92
N ALA A 168 -2.78 -4.61 -6.91
CA ALA A 168 -3.23 -3.22 -7.01
C ALA A 168 -4.59 -3.13 -7.70
N THR A 169 -5.49 -2.33 -7.13
CA THR A 169 -6.82 -2.02 -7.68
C THR A 169 -7.17 -0.56 -7.45
N GLY A 170 -8.33 -0.09 -7.93
CA GLY A 170 -8.74 1.30 -7.88
C GLY A 170 -8.21 2.15 -9.05
N GLY A 171 -8.56 3.44 -9.08
CA GLY A 171 -8.27 4.29 -10.24
C GLY A 171 -6.77 4.39 -10.55
N ALA A 172 -5.95 4.55 -9.51
CA ALA A 172 -4.50 4.72 -9.69
C ALA A 172 -3.77 3.43 -10.09
N SER A 173 -4.41 2.26 -10.00
CA SER A 173 -3.80 0.99 -10.46
C SER A 173 -3.72 0.88 -11.99
N SER A 174 -4.27 1.84 -12.74
CA SER A 174 -4.07 1.98 -14.18
C SER A 174 -2.77 2.71 -14.55
N ASN A 175 -2.16 3.42 -13.59
CA ASN A 175 -0.97 4.22 -13.81
C ASN A 175 0.31 3.39 -13.58
N LYS A 176 1.01 3.06 -14.67
CA LYS A 176 2.22 2.23 -14.62
C LYS A 176 3.36 2.84 -13.82
N SER A 177 3.52 4.17 -13.85
CA SER A 177 4.58 4.87 -13.11
C SER A 177 4.36 4.71 -11.60
N ILE A 178 3.10 4.78 -11.14
CA ILE A 178 2.74 4.51 -9.73
C ILE A 178 2.98 3.03 -9.38
N LEU A 179 2.56 2.09 -10.22
CA LEU A 179 2.77 0.65 -9.95
C LEU A 179 4.26 0.27 -9.86
N LYS A 180 5.13 0.95 -10.62
CA LYS A 180 6.58 0.77 -10.55
C LYS A 180 7.13 1.18 -9.18
N GLU A 181 6.63 2.26 -8.60
CA GLU A 181 7.01 2.68 -7.24
C GLU A 181 6.55 1.66 -6.19
N ILE A 182 5.34 1.11 -6.31
CA ILE A 182 4.87 0.03 -5.43
C ILE A 182 5.83 -1.16 -5.50
N ALA A 183 6.19 -1.60 -6.71
CA ALA A 183 7.10 -2.74 -6.89
C ALA A 183 8.49 -2.48 -6.26
N ALA A 184 9.04 -1.28 -6.44
CA ALA A 184 10.35 -0.92 -5.90
C ALA A 184 10.34 -0.75 -4.37
N ILE A 185 9.30 -0.13 -3.81
CA ILE A 185 9.19 0.13 -2.36
C ILE A 185 8.90 -1.16 -1.60
N PHE A 186 7.98 -1.99 -2.09
CA PHE A 186 7.63 -3.25 -1.43
C PHE A 186 8.55 -4.41 -1.82
N GLY A 187 9.31 -4.30 -2.90
CA GLY A 187 10.29 -5.32 -3.31
C GLY A 187 9.64 -6.60 -3.86
N CYS A 188 8.45 -6.50 -4.45
CA CYS A 188 7.67 -7.67 -4.90
C CYS A 188 6.94 -7.38 -6.23
N PRO A 189 6.55 -8.40 -7.00
CA PRO A 189 5.77 -8.22 -8.22
C PRO A 189 4.39 -7.64 -7.91
N VAL A 190 3.93 -6.72 -8.77
CA VAL A 190 2.63 -6.07 -8.69
C VAL A 190 1.73 -6.58 -9.80
N TYR A 191 0.56 -7.05 -9.41
CA TYR A 191 -0.51 -7.52 -10.28
C TYR A 191 -1.65 -6.52 -10.24
N THR A 192 -2.42 -6.44 -11.32
CA THR A 192 -3.67 -5.68 -11.34
C THR A 192 -4.83 -6.58 -11.67
N VAL A 193 -5.99 -6.19 -11.18
CA VAL A 193 -7.26 -6.86 -11.45
C VAL A 193 -8.20 -5.82 -12.05
N GLN A 194 -8.62 -6.03 -13.30
CA GLN A 194 -9.57 -5.13 -13.98
C GLN A 194 -11.00 -5.43 -13.54
N ARG A 195 -11.38 -5.03 -12.32
CA ARG A 195 -12.71 -5.28 -11.77
C ARG A 195 -13.17 -4.18 -10.82
N PRO A 196 -14.14 -3.33 -11.23
CA PRO A 196 -14.79 -2.42 -10.29
C PRO A 196 -15.61 -3.17 -9.22
N ASP A 197 -16.22 -4.32 -9.55
CA ASP A 197 -17.21 -5.00 -8.69
C ASP A 197 -16.63 -6.16 -7.85
N SER A 198 -15.45 -5.95 -7.25
CA SER A 198 -14.76 -6.99 -6.47
C SER A 198 -15.59 -7.54 -5.30
N ALA A 199 -16.40 -6.70 -4.64
CA ALA A 199 -17.26 -7.11 -3.54
C ALA A 199 -18.38 -8.05 -3.98
N SER A 200 -19.11 -7.70 -5.04
CA SER A 200 -20.21 -8.51 -5.60
C SER A 200 -19.72 -9.87 -6.08
N LEU A 201 -18.58 -9.89 -6.76
CA LEU A 201 -17.91 -11.13 -7.14
C LEU A 201 -17.50 -11.96 -5.92
N GLY A 202 -16.90 -11.34 -4.91
CA GLY A 202 -16.52 -12.01 -3.68
C GLY A 202 -17.72 -12.65 -2.98
N ALA A 203 -18.88 -11.99 -3.00
CA ALA A 203 -20.13 -12.55 -2.49
C ALA A 203 -20.60 -13.77 -3.30
N ALA A 204 -20.60 -13.69 -4.63
CA ALA A 204 -20.96 -14.80 -5.51
C ALA A 204 -20.03 -16.01 -5.33
N LEU A 205 -18.72 -15.77 -5.20
CA LEU A 205 -17.74 -16.81 -4.91
C LEU A 205 -17.99 -17.47 -3.55
N ARG A 206 -18.29 -16.70 -2.50
CA ARG A 206 -18.63 -17.25 -1.18
C ARG A 206 -19.93 -18.07 -1.20
N ALA A 207 -20.93 -17.67 -1.99
CA ALA A 207 -22.13 -18.47 -2.17
C ALA A 207 -21.83 -19.81 -2.86
N ALA A 208 -21.01 -19.80 -3.93
CA ALA A 208 -20.56 -21.01 -4.60
C ALA A 208 -19.73 -21.93 -3.68
N HIS A 209 -18.88 -21.34 -2.82
CA HIS A 209 -18.10 -22.06 -1.82
C HIS A 209 -18.98 -22.74 -0.78
N GLY A 210 -20.01 -22.04 -0.27
CA GLY A 210 -20.98 -22.60 0.67
C GLY A 210 -21.72 -23.80 0.08
N TRP A 211 -22.14 -23.72 -1.19
CA TRP A 211 -22.74 -24.85 -1.90
C TRP A 211 -21.77 -26.03 -2.03
N LEU A 212 -20.50 -25.78 -2.35
CA LEU A 212 -19.49 -26.82 -2.47
C LEU A 212 -19.23 -27.53 -1.13
N CYS A 213 -19.07 -26.77 -0.04
CA CYS A 213 -18.91 -27.34 1.32
C CYS A 213 -20.12 -28.19 1.72
N HIS A 214 -21.34 -27.74 1.39
CA HIS A 214 -22.55 -28.51 1.65
C HIS A 214 -22.56 -29.84 0.89
N LYS A 215 -22.16 -29.83 -0.39
CA LYS A 215 -22.08 -31.03 -1.22
C LYS A 215 -21.06 -32.05 -0.72
N GLU A 216 -19.90 -31.59 -0.25
CA GLU A 216 -18.83 -32.46 0.26
C GLU A 216 -19.06 -32.89 1.72
N GLY A 217 -20.01 -32.27 2.43
CA GLY A 217 -20.31 -32.55 3.83
C GLY A 217 -19.25 -32.05 4.82
N SER A 218 -18.25 -31.29 4.35
CA SER A 218 -17.18 -30.72 5.17
C SER A 218 -16.70 -29.39 4.60
N PHE A 219 -15.92 -28.64 5.39
CA PHE A 219 -15.18 -27.49 4.86
C PHE A 219 -14.22 -27.95 3.77
N VAL A 220 -14.16 -27.18 2.67
CA VAL A 220 -13.14 -27.34 1.64
C VAL A 220 -12.43 -26.00 1.42
N PRO A 221 -11.12 -25.98 1.10
CA PRO A 221 -10.43 -24.75 0.78
C PRO A 221 -11.07 -24.01 -0.40
N MET A 222 -11.19 -22.69 -0.31
CA MET A 222 -11.74 -21.84 -1.37
C MET A 222 -11.00 -22.00 -2.71
N SER A 223 -9.71 -22.37 -2.67
CA SER A 223 -8.91 -22.62 -3.87
C SER A 223 -9.53 -23.63 -4.81
N ARG A 224 -10.29 -24.60 -4.27
CA ARG A 224 -10.99 -25.65 -5.03
C ARG A 224 -11.99 -25.10 -6.05
N LEU A 225 -12.49 -23.88 -5.86
CA LEU A 225 -13.38 -23.25 -6.84
C LEU A 225 -12.66 -22.86 -8.14
N TYR A 226 -11.34 -22.69 -8.10
CA TYR A 226 -10.59 -22.06 -9.18
C TYR A 226 -9.23 -22.68 -9.49
N GLU A 227 -8.81 -23.74 -8.77
CA GLU A 227 -7.53 -24.45 -8.91
C GLU A 227 -7.21 -24.83 -10.37
N ASP A 228 -8.22 -25.28 -11.14
CA ASP A 228 -8.07 -25.67 -12.55
C ASP A 228 -8.59 -24.62 -13.55
N LYS A 229 -9.05 -23.47 -13.06
CA LYS A 229 -9.81 -22.49 -13.84
C LYS A 229 -9.28 -21.06 -13.72
N LEU A 230 -8.23 -20.81 -12.93
CA LEU A 230 -7.72 -19.44 -12.70
C LEU A 230 -7.34 -18.73 -14.00
N GLU A 231 -6.68 -19.44 -14.91
CA GLU A 231 -6.24 -18.94 -16.22
C GLU A 231 -7.40 -18.68 -17.20
N ARG A 232 -8.53 -19.37 -17.01
CA ARG A 232 -9.73 -19.31 -17.88
C ARG A 232 -10.89 -18.54 -17.26
N THR A 233 -10.74 -18.08 -16.03
CA THR A 233 -11.77 -17.35 -15.33
C THR A 233 -11.43 -15.88 -15.27
N SER A 234 -12.50 -15.13 -15.03
CA SER A 234 -12.49 -13.76 -14.61
C SER A 234 -11.46 -13.48 -13.48
N LEU A 235 -11.15 -14.44 -12.61
CA LEU A 235 -10.34 -14.26 -11.39
C LEU A 235 -8.84 -14.02 -11.62
N LYS A 236 -8.37 -14.03 -12.87
CA LYS A 236 -6.97 -13.84 -13.21
C LYS A 236 -6.46 -12.44 -12.86
N ALA A 237 -5.47 -12.37 -11.98
CA ALA A 237 -4.67 -11.17 -11.79
C ALA A 237 -3.60 -11.10 -12.90
N LYS A 238 -3.48 -9.94 -13.55
CA LYS A 238 -2.48 -9.74 -14.61
C LYS A 238 -1.22 -9.15 -14.01
N LEU A 239 -0.05 -9.76 -14.28
CA LEU A 239 1.22 -9.16 -13.90
C LEU A 239 1.32 -7.78 -14.57
N ALA A 240 1.43 -6.74 -13.75
CA ALA A 240 1.51 -5.37 -14.20
C ALA A 240 2.94 -4.85 -14.12
N MET A 241 3.65 -5.12 -13.02
CA MET A 241 5.06 -4.79 -12.85
C MET A 241 5.80 -5.99 -12.23
N PRO A 242 6.89 -6.49 -12.86
CA PRO A 242 7.75 -7.48 -12.24
C PRO A 242 8.59 -6.84 -11.11
N ALA A 243 9.11 -7.66 -10.21
CA ALA A 243 10.22 -7.27 -9.33
C ALA A 243 11.44 -8.11 -9.70
N GLY A 244 12.52 -7.44 -10.15
CA GLY A 244 13.80 -8.06 -10.44
C GLY A 244 14.87 -7.64 -9.44
N ASP A 245 16.12 -7.97 -9.74
CA ASP A 245 17.28 -7.67 -8.88
C ASP A 245 17.44 -6.18 -8.57
N LYS A 246 17.02 -5.31 -9.50
CA LYS A 246 17.05 -3.86 -9.30
C LYS A 246 16.07 -3.43 -8.22
N GLU A 247 14.83 -3.92 -8.27
CA GLU A 247 13.80 -3.63 -7.28
C GLU A 247 14.18 -4.20 -5.92
N LEU A 248 14.81 -5.37 -5.85
CA LEU A 248 15.33 -5.93 -4.59
C LEU A 248 16.45 -5.09 -3.98
N LYS A 249 17.37 -4.55 -4.80
CA LYS A 249 18.40 -3.60 -4.33
C LYS A 249 17.80 -2.27 -3.87
N LEU A 250 16.75 -1.79 -4.52
CA LEU A 250 16.03 -0.59 -4.08
C LEU A 250 15.24 -0.86 -2.80
N HIS A 251 14.65 -2.04 -2.65
CA HIS A 251 13.87 -2.44 -1.49
C HIS A 251 14.68 -2.32 -0.19
N SER A 252 15.95 -2.73 -0.18
CA SER A 252 16.80 -2.58 1.02
C SER A 252 17.04 -1.10 1.37
N LYS A 253 17.34 -0.24 0.38
CA LYS A 253 17.47 1.21 0.62
C LYS A 253 16.15 1.84 1.10
N TYR A 254 15.03 1.48 0.47
CA TYR A 254 13.70 1.91 0.93
C TYR A 254 13.36 1.38 2.31
N THR A 255 13.93 0.23 2.75
CA THR A 255 13.71 -0.30 4.09
C THR A 255 14.29 0.65 5.14
N SER A 256 15.52 1.11 4.97
CA SER A 256 16.15 2.07 5.88
C SER A 256 15.40 3.41 5.90
N LEU A 257 15.04 3.92 4.72
CA LEU A 257 14.29 5.17 4.60
C LEU A 257 12.87 5.06 5.18
N MET A 258 12.20 3.91 5.02
CA MET A 258 10.89 3.62 5.61
C MET A 258 10.97 3.66 7.13
N LYS A 259 11.97 3.01 7.75
CA LYS A 259 12.16 3.05 9.20
C LYS A 259 12.34 4.49 9.70
N LYS A 260 13.15 5.28 9.00
CA LYS A 260 13.32 6.71 9.32
C LYS A 260 12.01 7.49 9.18
N ARG A 261 11.25 7.26 8.11
CA ARG A 261 9.91 7.85 7.91
C ARG A 261 8.98 7.53 9.09
N ILE A 262 8.93 6.27 9.52
CA ILE A 262 8.08 5.84 10.65
C ILE A 262 8.53 6.49 11.97
N GLN A 263 9.84 6.69 12.17
CA GLN A 263 10.35 7.44 13.32
C GLN A 263 9.85 8.90 13.31
N ILE A 264 9.99 9.60 12.18
CA ILE A 264 9.51 10.99 12.01
C ILE A 264 7.99 11.06 12.20
N GLU A 265 7.26 10.10 11.63
CA GLU A 265 5.81 10.00 11.78
C GLU A 265 5.39 9.87 13.24
N LYS A 266 6.07 9.03 14.03
CA LYS A 266 5.81 8.89 15.46
C LYS A 266 6.03 10.22 16.20
N SER A 267 7.14 10.91 15.92
CA SER A 267 7.42 12.23 16.50
C SER A 267 6.35 13.27 16.11
N LEU A 268 5.86 13.22 14.86
CA LEU A 268 4.78 14.08 14.40
C LEU A 268 3.46 13.79 15.12
N VAL A 269 3.12 12.52 15.34
CA VAL A 269 1.92 12.11 16.10
C VAL A 269 2.04 12.53 17.57
N GLU A 270 3.21 12.41 18.19
CA GLU A 270 3.42 12.86 19.57
C GLU A 270 3.30 14.38 19.70
N LYS A 271 3.77 15.13 18.69
CA LYS A 271 3.75 16.60 18.68
C LYS A 271 2.39 17.20 18.29
N LEU A 272 1.70 16.59 17.33
CA LEU A 272 0.54 17.16 16.62
C LEU A 272 -0.69 16.26 16.62
N GLY A 273 -0.51 14.96 16.89
CA GLY A 273 -1.62 14.03 17.03
C GLY A 273 -2.52 14.47 18.17
N ARG A 274 -3.76 13.98 18.17
CA ARG A 274 -4.74 14.31 19.22
C ARG A 274 -4.18 13.90 20.58
N VAL A 275 -3.58 14.86 21.29
CA VAL A 275 -3.43 14.80 22.75
C VAL A 275 -4.86 14.61 23.25
N LYS A 276 -5.09 13.51 23.98
CA LYS A 276 -6.37 13.21 24.60
C LYS A 276 -6.83 14.45 25.39
N ASP A 277 -7.96 15.02 24.98
CA ASP A 277 -8.90 15.60 25.94
C ASP A 277 -9.73 14.45 26.52
#